data_AF-A0AAD6XDB9-F1
#
_entry.id   AF-A0AAD6XDB9-F1
#
_cell.length_a   1.000
_cell.length_b   1.000
_cell.length_c   1.000
_cell.angle_alpha   90.00
_cell.angle_beta   90.00
_cell.angle_gamma   90.00
#
_symmetry.space_group_name_H-M   'P 1'
#
loop_
_entity.id
_entity.type
_entity.pdbx_description
1 polymer ?
#
loop_
_entity_poly.entity_id
_entity_poly.type
_entity_poly.pdbx_seq_one_letter_code
_entity_poly.pdbx_strand_id
1 'polypeptide(L)'
;MRGKHLLGRRGCYLLTLHKRPGLFSRKSSMFIPTVATNLVCIQGSATCKGCPPGQFILPIIGRSCNNCPRDTYGAGGLSQCAICPFGTSSVAGSSSCTPNPLPSHRAQPREQKILSCPLYHALCPVMAGSGTFECVDIQNSLESCGGCVGGSPSTGEDCSAIPGADAVSCTNGRCAVTQCRGNLTVSLRSNSCVAAVIPTRKKGFFRRH
;
A
#
# COMPACT_ATOMS: atom_id res chain seq x y z
N MET A 1 -48.92 12.45 15.58
CA MET A 1 -48.41 12.02 14.27
C MET A 1 -47.22 12.90 13.87
N ARG A 2 -46.08 12.26 13.53
CA ARG A 2 -44.93 12.75 12.74
C ARG A 2 -44.10 13.89 13.39
N GLY A 3 -42.88 13.71 13.89
CA GLY A 3 -41.79 12.84 13.46
C GLY A 3 -40.92 13.56 12.42
N LYS A 4 -39.93 14.36 12.84
CA LYS A 4 -38.90 14.94 11.96
C LYS A 4 -37.51 14.66 12.53
N HIS A 5 -36.78 13.82 11.81
CA HIS A 5 -35.42 13.37 12.05
C HIS A 5 -34.43 14.54 12.20
N LEU A 6 -33.76 14.62 13.35
CA LEU A 6 -32.52 15.37 13.53
C LEU A 6 -31.38 14.54 12.92
N LEU A 7 -31.01 14.78 11.67
CA LEU A 7 -29.79 14.21 11.08
C LEU A 7 -28.56 14.82 11.76
N GLY A 8 -27.87 13.99 12.53
CA GLY A 8 -26.64 14.33 13.24
C GLY A 8 -25.52 14.76 12.30
N ARG A 9 -25.12 16.03 12.42
CA ARG A 9 -23.90 16.58 11.82
C ARG A 9 -22.70 16.12 12.67
N ARG A 10 -22.00 15.08 12.22
CA ARG A 10 -20.71 14.65 12.80
C ARG A 10 -19.60 15.53 12.25
N GLY A 11 -19.21 16.56 13.02
CA GLY A 11 -18.06 17.41 12.70
C GLY A 11 -16.74 16.77 13.13
N CYS A 12 -15.73 16.81 12.26
CA CYS A 12 -14.35 16.53 12.61
C CYS A 12 -13.67 17.87 12.97
N TYR A 13 -13.37 18.07 14.25
CA TYR A 13 -12.51 19.18 14.70
C TYR A 13 -11.05 18.73 14.76
N LEU A 14 -10.16 19.67 14.46
CA LEU A 14 -8.72 19.55 14.62
C LEU A 14 -8.42 19.41 16.13
N LEU A 15 -8.05 18.22 16.60
CA LEU A 15 -7.42 18.07 17.92
C LEU A 15 -5.98 18.59 17.80
N THR A 16 -5.80 19.90 18.01
CA THR A 16 -4.51 20.44 18.43
C THR A 16 -4.12 19.74 19.72
N LEU A 17 -3.04 18.95 19.66
CA LEU A 17 -2.43 18.28 20.81
C LEU A 17 -1.92 19.32 21.82
N HIS A 18 -2.79 19.78 22.72
CA HIS A 18 -2.37 20.26 24.03
C HIS A 18 -2.58 19.14 25.04
N LYS A 19 -1.47 18.46 25.33
CA LYS A 19 -1.30 17.47 26.39
C LYS A 19 -1.53 18.12 27.75
N ARG A 20 -2.52 17.65 28.54
CA ARG A 20 -2.46 17.40 30.01
C ARG A 20 -3.82 16.86 30.57
N PRO A 21 -3.83 16.20 31.75
CA PRO A 21 -4.49 14.91 31.96
C PRO A 21 -5.78 14.98 32.81
N GLY A 22 -6.70 14.04 32.62
CA GLY A 22 -7.79 13.82 33.57
C GLY A 22 -9.05 13.14 33.00
N LEU A 23 -9.18 11.85 33.31
CA LEU A 23 -10.43 11.12 33.60
C LEU A 23 -11.57 11.02 32.55
N PHE A 24 -11.72 9.76 32.13
CA PHE A 24 -12.95 8.96 32.06
C PHE A 24 -13.92 9.14 30.88
N SER A 25 -13.76 8.20 29.95
CA SER A 25 -14.67 7.71 28.92
C SER A 25 -16.17 7.79 29.25
N ARG A 26 -16.94 8.40 28.35
CA ARG A 26 -18.30 7.96 28.04
C ARG A 26 -18.50 7.87 26.52
N LYS A 27 -18.37 6.64 26.03
CA LYS A 27 -19.08 6.07 24.87
C LYS A 27 -19.42 7.07 23.75
N SER A 28 -18.44 7.37 22.93
CA SER A 28 -18.65 7.43 21.48
C SER A 28 -17.45 6.76 20.84
N SER A 29 -17.52 5.42 20.86
CA SER A 29 -16.77 4.58 19.95
C SER A 29 -17.18 5.02 18.54
N MET A 30 -16.50 6.03 18.02
CA MET A 30 -16.50 6.32 16.61
C MET A 30 -15.69 5.20 16.00
N PHE A 31 -16.36 4.06 15.81
CA PHE A 31 -16.03 3.15 14.74
C PHE A 31 -15.92 4.04 13.51
N ILE A 32 -14.69 4.37 13.13
CA ILE A 32 -14.33 4.56 11.74
C ILE A 32 -14.77 3.23 11.14
N PRO A 33 -15.89 3.14 10.39
CA PRO A 33 -16.13 1.91 9.65
C PRO A 33 -14.92 1.79 8.74
N THR A 34 -14.14 0.73 8.95
CA THR A 34 -13.25 0.11 7.96
C THR A 34 -12.99 0.98 6.74
N VAL A 35 -11.85 1.69 6.76
CA VAL A 35 -11.06 2.09 5.59
C VAL A 35 -11.90 2.29 4.32
N ALA A 36 -12.57 3.43 4.18
CA ALA A 36 -13.07 3.81 2.86
C ALA A 36 -11.86 4.20 1.99
N THR A 37 -11.25 3.23 1.32
CA THR A 37 -10.08 3.38 0.41
C THR A 37 -10.34 4.30 -0.79
N ASN A 38 -11.55 4.84 -0.91
CA ASN A 38 -12.10 5.47 -2.11
C ASN A 38 -12.54 6.94 -1.90
N LEU A 39 -12.17 7.56 -0.77
CA LEU A 39 -12.57 8.92 -0.40
C LEU A 39 -11.37 9.86 -0.27
N VAL A 40 -11.51 11.10 -0.75
CA VAL A 40 -10.57 12.20 -0.51
C VAL A 40 -11.13 13.11 0.59
N CYS A 41 -10.28 13.46 1.56
CA CYS A 41 -10.61 14.43 2.60
C CYS A 41 -9.70 15.67 2.42
N ILE A 42 -10.28 16.81 2.02
CA ILE A 42 -9.57 18.09 1.92
C ILE A 42 -9.51 18.77 3.30
N GLN A 43 -8.40 19.46 3.58
CA GLN A 43 -8.15 20.11 4.87
C GLN A 43 -9.15 21.24 5.09
N GLY A 44 -9.97 21.14 6.15
CA GLY A 44 -11.07 22.08 6.45
C GLY A 44 -12.48 21.59 6.08
N SER A 45 -12.64 20.38 5.51
CA SER A 45 -13.97 19.78 5.25
C SER A 45 -14.39 18.82 6.37
N ALA A 46 -15.65 18.92 6.80
CA ALA A 46 -16.28 17.97 7.74
C ALA A 46 -16.76 16.66 7.06
N THR A 47 -16.59 16.54 5.73
CA THR A 47 -17.04 15.37 4.95
C THR A 47 -15.97 14.94 3.93
N CYS A 48 -15.73 13.64 3.81
CA CYS A 48 -14.87 13.09 2.77
C CYS A 48 -15.71 12.68 1.56
N LYS A 49 -15.30 13.07 0.35
CA LYS A 49 -16.04 12.82 -0.88
C LYS A 49 -15.25 11.87 -1.78
N GLY A 50 -15.97 11.01 -2.50
CA GLY A 50 -15.36 10.19 -3.54
C GLY A 50 -14.90 11.04 -4.72
N CYS A 51 -13.93 10.52 -5.48
CA CYS A 51 -13.48 11.18 -6.70
C CYS A 51 -14.63 11.33 -7.71
N PRO A 52 -14.65 12.40 -8.51
CA PRO A 52 -15.63 12.55 -9.57
C PRO A 52 -15.47 11.42 -10.61
N PRO A 53 -16.50 11.18 -11.43
CA PRO A 53 -16.40 10.28 -12.57
C PRO A 53 -15.19 10.61 -13.45
N GLY A 54 -14.54 9.58 -13.99
CA GLY A 54 -13.29 9.68 -14.73
C GLY A 54 -12.03 9.77 -13.87
N GLN A 55 -12.16 9.68 -12.55
CA GLN A 55 -11.02 9.75 -11.62
C GLN A 55 -11.02 8.63 -10.58
N PHE A 56 -9.82 8.27 -10.12
CA PHE A 56 -9.55 7.26 -9.09
C PHE A 56 -8.59 7.78 -8.02
N ILE A 57 -8.59 7.12 -6.86
CA ILE A 57 -7.66 7.42 -5.76
C ILE A 57 -6.84 6.18 -5.41
N LEU A 58 -5.52 6.34 -5.28
CA LEU A 58 -4.66 5.24 -4.81
C LEU A 58 -4.78 5.10 -3.28
N PRO A 59 -5.06 3.91 -2.74
CA PRO A 59 -5.21 3.68 -1.29
C PRO A 59 -4.00 4.08 -0.45
N ILE A 60 -2.81 4.10 -1.07
CA ILE A 60 -1.51 4.29 -0.41
C ILE A 60 -1.11 5.78 -0.34
N ILE A 61 -1.65 6.62 -1.24
CA ILE A 61 -1.26 8.04 -1.42
C ILE A 61 -2.48 8.97 -1.27
N GLY A 62 -3.58 8.47 -0.69
CA GLY A 62 -4.95 8.98 -0.81
C GLY A 62 -5.23 10.41 -0.35
N ARG A 63 -4.78 11.39 -1.13
CA ARG A 63 -5.08 12.82 -0.97
C ARG A 63 -5.56 13.51 -2.25
N SER A 64 -5.40 12.90 -3.41
CA SER A 64 -5.78 13.48 -4.71
C SER A 64 -6.45 12.47 -5.64
N CYS A 65 -7.36 12.98 -6.47
CA CYS A 65 -8.01 12.22 -7.52
C CYS A 65 -7.18 12.29 -8.80
N ASN A 66 -6.82 11.13 -9.34
CA ASN A 66 -6.06 11.01 -10.58
C ASN A 66 -6.99 10.63 -11.72
N ASN A 67 -6.77 11.18 -12.92
CA ASN A 67 -7.55 10.82 -14.10
C ASN A 67 -7.32 9.35 -14.47
N CYS A 68 -8.40 8.66 -14.85
CA CYS A 68 -8.31 7.33 -15.43
C CYS A 68 -7.43 7.38 -16.70
N PRO A 69 -6.52 6.43 -16.90
CA PRO A 69 -5.73 6.35 -18.13
C PRO A 69 -6.61 6.06 -19.36
N ARG A 70 -6.05 6.21 -20.57
CA ARG A 70 -6.73 5.86 -21.83
C ARG A 70 -7.22 4.41 -21.80
N ASP A 71 -8.33 4.15 -22.48
CA ASP A 71 -8.99 2.83 -22.58
C ASP A 71 -9.54 2.31 -21.23
N THR A 72 -9.66 3.20 -20.25
CA THR A 72 -10.31 2.93 -18.96
C THR A 72 -11.31 4.03 -18.60
N TYR A 73 -12.26 3.73 -17.72
CA TYR A 73 -13.29 4.65 -17.27
C TYR A 73 -13.61 4.48 -15.78
N GLY A 74 -14.21 5.51 -15.18
CA GLY A 74 -14.63 5.46 -13.78
C GLY A 74 -15.97 6.15 -13.53
N ALA A 75 -16.89 5.46 -12.86
CA ALA A 75 -18.18 6.03 -12.43
C ALA A 75 -18.08 7.01 -11.24
N GLY A 76 -16.87 7.19 -10.68
CA GLY A 76 -16.59 8.04 -9.52
C GLY A 76 -16.54 7.26 -8.20
N GLY A 77 -15.78 7.76 -7.22
CA GLY A 77 -15.59 7.10 -5.92
C GLY A 77 -14.87 5.75 -6.02
N LEU A 78 -13.93 5.63 -6.96
CA LEU A 78 -13.20 4.39 -7.25
C LEU A 78 -11.75 4.45 -6.75
N SER A 79 -11.21 3.32 -6.32
CA SER A 79 -9.77 3.14 -6.08
C SER A 79 -8.99 2.69 -7.31
N GLN A 80 -9.69 2.30 -8.38
CA GLN A 80 -9.13 1.83 -9.65
C GLN A 80 -10.14 2.04 -10.79
N CYS A 81 -9.64 2.30 -12.01
CA CYS A 81 -10.48 2.47 -13.19
C CYS A 81 -10.80 1.13 -13.85
N ALA A 82 -11.99 1.02 -14.45
CA ALA A 82 -12.43 -0.16 -15.20
C ALA A 82 -11.99 -0.06 -16.66
N ILE A 83 -11.62 -1.20 -17.28
CA ILE A 83 -11.21 -1.25 -18.69
C ILE A 83 -12.45 -1.15 -19.60
N CYS A 84 -12.30 -0.50 -20.75
CA CYS A 84 -13.36 -0.44 -21.74
C CYS A 84 -13.69 -1.81 -22.35
N PRO A 85 -14.98 -2.17 -22.49
CA PRO A 85 -15.38 -3.41 -23.16
C PRO A 85 -15.03 -3.38 -24.66
N PHE A 86 -14.96 -4.56 -25.28
CA PHE A 86 -14.63 -4.70 -26.70
C PHE A 86 -15.50 -3.82 -27.60
N GLY A 87 -14.87 -3.24 -28.62
CA GLY A 87 -15.53 -2.33 -29.55
C GLY A 87 -15.73 -0.90 -29.02
N THR A 88 -15.29 -0.61 -27.80
CA THR A 88 -15.33 0.74 -27.21
C THR A 88 -13.95 1.22 -26.78
N SER A 89 -13.73 2.52 -26.75
CA SER A 89 -12.50 3.16 -26.25
C SER A 89 -12.84 4.41 -25.43
N SER A 90 -11.87 4.91 -24.67
CA SER A 90 -12.03 6.14 -23.90
C SER A 90 -10.74 6.94 -23.87
N VAL A 91 -10.87 8.27 -23.79
CA VAL A 91 -9.72 9.15 -23.53
C VAL A 91 -9.39 9.18 -22.04
N ALA A 92 -8.19 9.63 -21.66
CA ALA A 92 -7.84 9.76 -20.26
C ALA A 92 -8.82 10.72 -19.54
N GLY A 93 -9.24 10.37 -18.32
CA GLY A 93 -10.23 11.12 -17.55
C GLY A 93 -11.68 10.85 -17.94
N SER A 94 -11.96 9.84 -18.79
CA SER A 94 -13.32 9.55 -19.22
C SER A 94 -14.12 8.83 -18.15
N SER A 95 -15.40 9.20 -18.02
CA SER A 95 -16.37 8.52 -17.16
C SER A 95 -17.11 7.37 -17.85
N SER A 96 -16.93 7.22 -19.17
CA SER A 96 -17.56 6.18 -20.00
C SER A 96 -16.72 5.87 -21.23
N CYS A 97 -16.99 4.72 -21.86
CA CYS A 97 -16.36 4.33 -23.12
C CYS A 97 -17.29 4.65 -24.28
N THR A 98 -16.73 5.15 -25.38
CA THR A 98 -17.45 5.44 -26.62
C THR A 98 -17.21 4.35 -27.65
N PRO A 99 -18.21 3.98 -28.46
CA PRO A 99 -18.02 3.04 -29.57
C PRO A 99 -16.93 3.55 -30.53
N ASN A 100 -16.03 2.66 -30.94
CA ASN A 100 -15.05 3.02 -31.96
C ASN A 100 -15.77 3.17 -33.32
N PRO A 101 -15.64 4.31 -34.02
CA PRO A 101 -16.41 4.59 -35.24
C PRO A 101 -15.99 3.75 -36.47
N LEU A 102 -15.18 2.70 -36.32
CA LEU A 102 -14.76 1.83 -37.41
C LEU A 102 -14.60 0.37 -36.94
N PRO A 103 -15.16 -0.62 -37.66
CA PRO A 103 -14.72 -2.01 -37.54
C PRO A 103 -13.33 -2.11 -38.18
N SER A 104 -12.29 -1.84 -37.39
CA SER A 104 -10.92 -2.05 -37.83
C SER A 104 -10.70 -3.56 -37.95
N HIS A 105 -10.73 -4.09 -39.17
CA HIS A 105 -10.29 -5.45 -39.52
C HIS A 105 -8.80 -5.72 -39.19
N ARG A 106 -8.11 -4.75 -38.57
CA ARG A 106 -6.77 -4.89 -37.98
C ARG A 106 -6.79 -5.05 -36.46
N ALA A 107 -7.96 -5.15 -35.84
CA ALA A 107 -8.12 -5.74 -34.52
C ALA A 107 -7.94 -7.26 -34.64
N GLN A 108 -6.74 -7.71 -35.02
CA GLN A 108 -6.27 -8.94 -34.41
C GLN A 108 -6.46 -8.75 -32.91
N PRO A 109 -6.93 -9.76 -32.16
CA PRO A 109 -6.74 -9.72 -30.74
C PRO A 109 -5.23 -9.55 -30.57
N ARG A 110 -4.78 -8.32 -30.23
CA ARG A 110 -3.80 -8.27 -29.17
C ARG A 110 -4.61 -8.91 -28.05
N GLU A 111 -4.42 -10.22 -27.89
CA GLU A 111 -4.28 -10.81 -26.59
C GLU A 111 -3.31 -9.87 -25.89
N GLN A 112 -3.88 -8.80 -25.33
CA GLN A 112 -3.17 -7.89 -24.49
C GLN A 112 -2.93 -8.80 -23.32
N LYS A 113 -1.79 -9.48 -23.37
CA LYS A 113 -1.11 -9.95 -22.19
C LYS A 113 -1.04 -8.71 -21.34
N ILE A 114 -2.08 -8.52 -20.51
CA ILE A 114 -2.15 -7.44 -19.56
C ILE A 114 -0.80 -7.55 -18.90
N LEU A 115 -0.02 -6.46 -18.94
CA LEU A 115 1.28 -6.45 -18.28
C LEU A 115 1.02 -6.33 -16.76
N SER A 116 0.18 -7.23 -16.28
CA SER A 116 -0.19 -7.52 -14.92
C SER A 116 0.49 -8.84 -14.63
N CYS A 117 1.23 -8.84 -13.54
CA CYS A 117 1.79 -10.08 -13.05
C CYS A 117 0.70 -10.94 -12.41
N PRO A 118 0.93 -12.25 -12.26
CA PRO A 118 0.08 -13.13 -11.46
C PRO A 118 -0.10 -12.59 -10.04
N LEU A 119 -1.04 -13.16 -9.29
CA LEU A 119 -1.20 -12.81 -7.88
C LEU A 119 0.15 -12.92 -7.16
N TYR A 120 0.39 -11.95 -6.26
CA TYR A 120 1.59 -11.87 -5.44
C TYR A 120 2.91 -11.62 -6.18
N HIS A 121 2.86 -11.21 -7.45
CA HIS A 121 4.01 -10.75 -8.20
C HIS A 121 3.93 -9.24 -8.45
N ALA A 122 5.08 -8.58 -8.58
CA ALA A 122 5.16 -7.19 -8.97
C ALA A 122 5.88 -7.04 -10.31
N LEU A 123 5.45 -6.03 -11.07
CA LEU A 123 6.06 -5.68 -12.36
C LEU A 123 7.31 -4.82 -12.10
N CYS A 124 8.46 -5.46 -12.00
CA CYS A 124 9.73 -4.84 -11.60
C CYS A 124 10.61 -4.51 -12.80
N PRO A 125 11.35 -3.39 -12.76
CA PRO A 125 12.28 -3.04 -13.84
C PRO A 125 13.49 -3.97 -13.83
N VAL A 126 13.82 -4.57 -14.97
CA VAL A 126 14.94 -5.53 -15.09
C VAL A 126 16.29 -4.80 -15.08
N MET A 127 16.31 -3.54 -15.51
CA MET A 127 17.45 -2.64 -15.36
C MET A 127 16.96 -1.20 -15.16
N ALA A 128 17.66 -0.46 -14.30
CA ALA A 128 17.40 0.96 -14.04
C ALA A 128 17.65 1.79 -15.32
N GLY A 129 16.66 1.86 -16.21
CA GLY A 129 16.67 2.73 -17.39
C GLY A 129 16.32 2.08 -18.73
N SER A 130 16.24 0.75 -18.84
CA SER A 130 15.93 0.07 -20.12
C SER A 130 14.44 0.06 -20.46
N GLY A 131 13.56 0.44 -19.51
CA GLY A 131 12.11 0.41 -19.68
C GLY A 131 11.53 -1.01 -19.82
N THR A 132 12.34 -2.04 -19.59
CA THR A 132 11.92 -3.43 -19.58
C THR A 132 11.48 -3.83 -18.17
N PHE A 133 10.37 -4.55 -18.09
CA PHE A 133 9.81 -5.02 -16.84
C PHE A 133 9.63 -6.53 -16.86
N GLU A 134 9.82 -7.14 -15.70
CA GLU A 134 9.56 -8.55 -15.46
C GLU A 134 8.65 -8.74 -14.25
N CYS A 135 8.02 -9.91 -14.19
CA CYS A 135 7.21 -10.27 -13.04
C CYS A 135 8.05 -11.00 -12.02
N VAL A 136 8.26 -10.35 -10.88
CA VAL A 136 9.03 -10.91 -9.77
C VAL A 136 8.08 -11.35 -8.67
N ASP A 137 8.28 -12.54 -8.13
CA ASP A 137 7.57 -13.04 -6.96
C ASP A 137 8.01 -12.26 -5.72
N ILE A 138 7.16 -11.34 -5.26
CA ILE A 138 7.48 -10.49 -4.10
C ILE A 138 7.22 -11.19 -2.77
N GLN A 139 6.72 -12.42 -2.74
CA GLN A 139 6.48 -13.17 -1.50
C GLN A 139 7.69 -13.99 -1.08
N ASN A 140 8.46 -14.46 -2.06
CA ASN A 140 9.50 -15.45 -1.86
C ASN A 140 10.85 -15.07 -2.49
N SER A 141 10.92 -14.03 -3.33
CA SER A 141 12.19 -13.55 -3.87
C SER A 141 13.01 -12.81 -2.81
N LEU A 142 14.26 -13.22 -2.63
CA LEU A 142 15.21 -12.58 -1.72
C LEU A 142 15.57 -11.16 -2.18
N GLU A 143 15.73 -10.94 -3.48
CA GLU A 143 16.25 -9.69 -4.06
C GLU A 143 15.15 -8.64 -4.31
N SER A 144 13.89 -8.99 -4.09
CA SER A 144 12.72 -8.11 -4.29
C SER A 144 11.59 -8.52 -3.36
N CYS A 145 11.93 -8.67 -2.07
CA CYS A 145 10.99 -9.09 -1.07
C CYS A 145 10.02 -7.95 -0.73
N GLY A 146 8.72 -8.24 -0.79
CA GLY A 146 7.65 -7.27 -0.50
C GLY A 146 7.40 -6.23 -1.59
N GLY A 147 8.23 -6.17 -2.64
CA GLY A 147 8.12 -5.20 -3.73
C GLY A 147 9.38 -5.15 -4.59
N CYS A 148 9.40 -4.24 -5.56
CA CYS A 148 10.55 -4.09 -6.44
C CYS A 148 11.66 -3.29 -5.77
N VAL A 149 12.87 -3.83 -5.83
CA VAL A 149 14.12 -3.12 -5.49
C VAL A 149 14.59 -2.32 -6.71
N GLY A 150 15.15 -1.13 -6.49
CA GLY A 150 15.70 -0.28 -7.57
C GLY A 150 14.69 0.62 -8.29
N GLY A 151 13.40 0.59 -7.91
CA GLY A 151 12.41 1.57 -8.34
C GLY A 151 12.49 2.90 -7.58
N SER A 152 11.83 3.95 -8.09
CA SER A 152 11.64 5.22 -7.38
C SER A 152 10.15 5.55 -7.26
N PRO A 153 9.51 5.33 -6.10
CA PRO A 153 10.09 4.84 -4.84
C PRO A 153 10.39 3.33 -4.88
N SER A 154 11.40 2.90 -4.12
CA SER A 154 11.63 1.47 -3.86
C SER A 154 10.47 0.95 -3.02
N THR A 155 9.86 -0.15 -3.45
CA THR A 155 8.69 -0.74 -2.75
C THR A 155 9.04 -2.03 -2.03
N GLY A 156 10.15 -2.66 -2.39
CA GLY A 156 10.68 -3.84 -1.69
C GLY A 156 12.10 -3.64 -1.18
N GLU A 157 12.63 -4.73 -0.65
CA GLU A 157 13.95 -4.82 -0.04
C GLU A 157 14.68 -6.07 -0.52
N ASP A 158 16.01 -5.96 -0.63
CA ASP A 158 16.89 -7.09 -0.90
C ASP A 158 17.34 -7.71 0.43
N CYS A 159 16.72 -8.83 0.79
CA CYS A 159 17.03 -9.55 2.02
C CYS A 159 18.44 -10.15 2.03
N SER A 160 19.07 -10.35 0.87
CA SER A 160 20.44 -10.89 0.79
C SER A 160 21.48 -9.88 1.28
N ALA A 161 21.14 -8.59 1.26
CA ALA A 161 22.00 -7.50 1.70
C ALA A 161 21.93 -7.22 3.21
N ILE A 162 21.18 -8.01 4.00
CA ILE A 162 21.04 -7.78 5.45
C ILE A 162 22.40 -7.90 6.15
N PRO A 163 22.88 -6.84 6.81
CA PRO A 163 24.20 -6.85 7.43
C PRO A 163 24.33 -7.92 8.51
N GLY A 164 25.37 -8.75 8.38
CA GLY A 164 25.71 -9.79 9.36
C GLY A 164 24.80 -11.02 9.34
N ALA A 165 23.85 -11.12 8.42
CA ALA A 165 23.08 -12.35 8.22
C ALA A 165 23.90 -13.39 7.44
N ASP A 166 23.77 -14.65 7.84
CA ASP A 166 24.33 -15.82 7.15
C ASP A 166 23.27 -16.59 6.36
N ALA A 167 22.06 -16.67 6.92
CA ALA A 167 20.92 -17.26 6.25
C ALA A 167 19.70 -16.36 6.42
N VAL A 168 19.06 -16.10 5.29
CA VAL A 168 17.90 -15.23 5.16
C VAL A 168 16.88 -15.93 4.26
N SER A 169 15.61 -15.59 4.46
CA SER A 169 14.50 -16.03 3.62
C SER A 169 13.55 -14.86 3.39
N CYS A 170 12.90 -14.83 2.24
CA CYS A 170 11.73 -14.00 2.03
C CYS A 170 10.49 -14.88 2.22
N THR A 171 9.61 -14.51 3.14
CA THR A 171 8.36 -15.23 3.38
C THR A 171 7.22 -14.24 3.55
N ASN A 172 6.14 -14.44 2.80
CA ASN A 172 4.98 -13.56 2.79
C ASN A 172 5.35 -12.07 2.57
N GLY A 173 6.36 -11.81 1.74
CA GLY A 173 6.86 -10.47 1.44
C GLY A 173 7.59 -9.79 2.59
N ARG A 174 8.18 -10.55 3.51
CA ARG A 174 9.01 -10.05 4.60
C ARG A 174 10.31 -10.83 4.70
N CYS A 175 11.40 -10.11 4.93
CA CYS A 175 12.69 -10.71 5.23
C CYS A 175 12.66 -11.37 6.62
N ALA A 176 13.09 -12.62 6.66
CA ALA A 176 13.27 -13.41 7.86
C ALA A 176 14.71 -13.93 7.92
N VAL A 177 15.48 -13.38 8.86
CA VAL A 177 16.83 -13.82 9.20
C VAL A 177 16.73 -15.06 10.08
N THR A 178 17.29 -16.17 9.61
CA THR A 178 17.31 -17.44 10.35
C THR A 178 18.67 -17.72 10.99
N GLN A 179 19.74 -17.12 10.47
CA GLN A 179 21.09 -17.29 10.99
C GLN A 179 21.93 -16.01 10.83
N CYS A 180 22.76 -15.72 11.83
CA CYS A 180 23.68 -14.59 11.83
C CYS A 180 25.13 -15.05 11.89
N ARG A 181 26.03 -14.22 11.34
CA ARG A 181 27.48 -14.41 11.35
C ARG A 181 28.07 -14.25 12.75
N GLY A 182 29.00 -15.14 13.10
CA GLY A 182 29.86 -14.99 14.27
C GLY A 182 29.10 -14.97 15.60
N ASN A 183 29.30 -13.90 16.39
CA ASN A 183 28.72 -13.70 17.72
C ASN A 183 27.46 -12.82 17.71
N LEU A 184 26.88 -12.59 16.53
CA LEU A 184 25.60 -11.90 16.38
C LEU A 184 24.45 -12.86 16.65
N THR A 185 23.37 -12.34 17.21
CA THR A 185 22.11 -13.05 17.46
C THR A 185 21.00 -12.48 16.59
N VAL A 186 20.07 -13.33 16.17
CA VAL A 186 18.87 -12.91 15.44
C VAL A 186 18.04 -11.99 16.34
N SER A 187 17.63 -10.85 15.80
CA SER A 187 16.74 -9.89 16.47
C SER A 187 15.39 -10.54 16.83
N LEU A 188 14.71 -10.01 17.85
CA LEU A 188 13.37 -10.48 18.26
C LEU A 188 12.34 -10.41 17.12
N ARG A 189 12.52 -9.51 16.16
CA ARG A 189 11.65 -9.38 14.98
C ARG A 189 12.09 -10.24 13.79
N SER A 190 13.16 -11.01 13.95
CA SER A 190 13.74 -11.88 12.93
C SER A 190 14.08 -11.16 11.62
N ASN A 191 14.39 -9.85 11.66
CA ASN A 191 14.67 -9.05 10.46
C ASN A 191 16.07 -8.42 10.46
N SER A 192 16.89 -8.72 11.47
CA SER A 192 18.25 -8.20 11.57
C SER A 192 19.12 -9.04 12.51
N CYS A 193 20.43 -8.87 12.38
CA CYS A 193 21.42 -9.43 13.29
C CYS A 193 21.91 -8.34 14.25
N VAL A 194 21.90 -8.63 15.55
CA VAL A 194 22.31 -7.70 16.60
C VAL A 194 23.33 -8.36 17.52
N ALA A 195 24.20 -7.57 18.15
CA ALA A 195 25.15 -8.11 19.13
C ALA A 195 24.40 -8.85 20.24
N ALA A 196 24.85 -10.06 20.57
CA ALA A 196 24.30 -10.83 21.67
C ALA A 196 24.29 -9.95 22.93
N VAL A 197 23.11 -9.68 23.48
CA VAL A 197 23.01 -8.99 24.76
C VAL A 197 23.57 -9.94 25.81
N ILE A 198 24.85 -9.77 26.15
CA ILE A 198 25.44 -10.47 27.29
C ILE A 198 24.75 -9.88 28.52
N PRO A 199 23.92 -10.64 29.27
CA PRO A 199 23.44 -10.15 30.54
C PRO A 199 24.67 -9.94 31.42
N THR A 200 24.98 -8.68 31.71
CA THR A 200 26.03 -8.36 32.67
C THR A 200 25.62 -9.01 33.98
N ARG A 201 26.36 -10.05 34.41
CA ARG A 201 26.18 -10.63 35.74
C ARG A 201 26.25 -9.48 36.73
N LYS A 202 25.12 -9.12 37.35
CA LYS A 202 25.12 -8.25 38.53
C LYS A 202 26.09 -8.92 39.50
N LYS A 203 27.27 -8.33 39.72
CA LYS A 203 28.19 -8.77 40.76
C LYS A 203 27.39 -8.75 42.06
N GLY A 204 27.01 -9.92 42.54
CA GLY A 204 26.35 -10.09 43.82
C GLY A 204 27.24 -9.45 44.87
N PHE A 205 26.74 -8.40 45.49
CA PHE A 205 27.37 -7.72 46.62
C PHE A 205 27.28 -8.66 47.81
N PHE A 206 28.28 -9.54 47.98
CA PHE A 206 28.46 -10.34 49.18
C PHE A 206 28.73 -9.38 50.34
N ARG A 207 27.69 -9.06 51.13
CA ARG A 207 27.88 -8.47 52.46
C ARG A 207 28.46 -9.56 53.36
N ARG A 208 29.74 -9.44 53.71
CA ARG A 208 30.31 -10.19 54.84
C ARG A 208 29.69 -9.63 56.12
N HIS A 209 29.20 -10.55 56.95
CA HIS A 209 28.70 -10.31 58.30
C HIS A 209 29.83 -9.91 59.24
#